data_AF-A0A2J8Y566-F1
#
_entry.id   AF-A0A2J8Y566-F1
#
_cell.length_a   1.000
_cell.length_b   1.000
_cell.length_c   1.000
_cell.angle_alpha   90.00
_cell.angle_beta   90.00
_cell.angle_gamma   90.00
#
_symmetry.space_group_name_H-M   'P 1'
#
loop_
_entity.id
_entity.type
_entity.pdbx_description
1 polymer ?
#
loop_
_entity_poly.entity_id
_entity_poly.type
_entity_poly.pdbx_seq_one_letter_code
_entity_poly.pdbx_strand_id
1 'polypeptide(L)'
;MMTEKHEDHCLKSCSGHSYIRKNWLGSIVFPFSALLQQSEISGTFQVTIPPVLLGYTWSNTYVFPKEDSNEQNLKECTFLNIFATIEPQISYVTCNPTLDKFLDQTEVLQRAQIFKKNCKAMFPNRRIITTVFNDEGIQFLVTRYIKALNPPQQLLDIFLHNSNATFDLIARFVSLIPFMPNTPDENDGSDIWMT
;
A
#
# COMPACT_ATOMS: atom_id res chain seq x y z
N MET A 1 17.78 12.02 -15.50
CA MET A 1 17.90 12.71 -16.80
C MET A 1 17.92 11.64 -17.88
N MET A 2 16.77 11.25 -18.42
CA MET A 2 16.69 10.30 -19.53
C MET A 2 16.83 11.10 -20.82
N THR A 3 18.05 11.20 -21.33
CA THR A 3 18.29 11.66 -22.70
C THR A 3 17.96 10.51 -23.63
N GLU A 4 16.79 10.57 -24.26
CA GLU A 4 16.44 9.65 -25.33
C GLU A 4 17.30 10.02 -26.54
N LYS A 5 18.36 9.24 -26.80
CA LYS A 5 19.15 9.31 -28.03
C LYS A 5 18.34 8.66 -29.14
N HIS A 6 18.05 9.38 -30.21
CA HIS A 6 17.62 8.75 -31.45
C HIS A 6 18.54 9.16 -32.61
N GLU A 7 18.98 8.15 -33.36
CA GLU A 7 19.88 8.24 -34.49
C GLU A 7 19.19 8.93 -35.68
N ASP A 8 19.78 10.04 -36.13
CA ASP A 8 19.35 10.78 -37.31
C ASP A 8 19.80 10.05 -38.59
N HIS A 9 18.95 9.18 -39.12
CA HIS A 9 19.05 8.75 -40.51
C HIS A 9 17.97 9.45 -41.34
N CYS A 10 18.22 10.70 -41.74
CA CYS A 10 17.39 11.34 -42.76
C CYS A 10 18.23 11.83 -43.95
N LEU A 11 17.84 11.36 -45.14
CA LEU A 11 18.38 11.80 -46.43
C LEU A 11 17.81 13.19 -46.77
N LYS A 12 18.62 14.03 -47.41
CA LYS A 12 18.55 15.49 -47.58
C LYS A 12 17.31 16.09 -48.30
N SER A 13 16.10 15.53 -48.23
CA SER A 13 14.95 16.06 -49.00
C SER A 13 13.56 15.93 -48.34
N CYS A 14 13.44 15.94 -47.01
CA CYS A 14 12.13 15.96 -46.35
C CYS A 14 11.87 17.31 -45.66
N SER A 15 10.91 18.07 -46.19
CA SER A 15 10.38 19.29 -45.58
C SER A 15 9.35 18.93 -44.50
N GLY A 16 9.75 19.03 -43.23
CA GLY A 16 8.85 18.96 -42.07
C GLY A 16 9.14 17.77 -41.15
N HIS A 17 10.04 17.96 -40.18
CA HIS A 17 10.20 17.05 -39.07
C HIS A 17 9.19 17.41 -37.97
N SER A 18 8.23 16.54 -37.69
CA SER A 18 7.39 16.64 -36.50
C SER A 18 8.01 15.80 -35.37
N TYR A 19 8.38 16.45 -34.27
CA TYR A 19 8.88 15.78 -33.08
C TYR A 19 7.76 15.71 -32.03
N ILE A 20 7.42 14.49 -31.61
CA ILE A 20 6.45 14.26 -30.52
C ILE A 20 7.22 14.32 -29.20
N ARG A 21 7.04 15.40 -28.45
CA ARG A 21 7.61 15.56 -27.11
C ARG A 21 6.58 15.21 -26.04
N LYS A 22 6.90 14.27 -25.15
CA LYS A 22 6.08 13.97 -23.96
C LYS A 22 6.48 14.90 -22.81
N ASN A 23 5.56 15.75 -22.38
CA ASN A 23 5.75 16.63 -21.22
C ASN A 23 4.80 16.19 -20.09
N TRP A 24 5.30 16.13 -18.85
CA TRP A 24 4.48 15.81 -17.69
C TRP A 24 3.70 17.05 -17.25
N LEU A 25 2.37 17.06 -17.40
CA LEU A 25 1.54 18.24 -17.09
C LEU A 25 1.07 18.30 -15.64
N GLY A 26 1.07 17.17 -14.93
CA GLY A 26 0.62 17.05 -13.55
C GLY A 26 0.05 15.68 -13.22
N SER A 27 -0.50 15.55 -12.01
CA SER A 27 -1.06 14.30 -11.49
C SER A 27 -2.33 14.52 -10.69
N ILE A 28 -3.19 13.50 -10.68
CA ILE A 28 -4.34 13.37 -9.78
C ILE A 28 -4.21 12.01 -9.10
N VAL A 29 -4.45 11.94 -7.80
CA VAL A 29 -4.32 10.71 -7.01
C VAL A 29 -5.62 10.46 -6.27
N PHE A 30 -6.21 9.29 -6.49
CA PHE A 30 -7.39 8.81 -5.76
C PHE A 30 -6.97 7.66 -4.84
N PRO A 31 -7.31 7.68 -3.55
CA PRO A 31 -7.09 6.52 -2.70
C PRO A 31 -8.00 5.39 -3.18
N PHE A 32 -7.48 4.17 -3.26
CA PHE A 32 -8.27 3.01 -3.72
C PHE A 32 -9.52 2.78 -2.85
N SER A 33 -9.45 3.13 -1.56
CA SER A 33 -10.59 3.09 -0.65
C SER A 33 -11.78 3.94 -1.12
N ALA A 34 -11.55 5.04 -1.84
CA ALA A 34 -12.63 5.85 -2.41
C ALA A 34 -13.41 5.07 -3.46
N LEU A 35 -12.72 4.33 -4.34
CA LEU A 35 -13.37 3.48 -5.35
C LEU A 35 -14.04 2.22 -4.75
N LEU A 36 -13.56 1.75 -3.59
CA LEU A 36 -14.21 0.64 -2.87
C LEU A 36 -15.49 1.08 -2.15
N GLN A 37 -15.51 2.29 -1.60
CA GLN A 37 -16.67 2.85 -0.89
C GLN A 37 -17.72 3.41 -1.85
N GLN A 38 -17.25 4.06 -2.92
CA GLN A 38 -18.05 4.61 -4.01
C GLN A 38 -17.67 3.83 -5.26
N SER A 39 -18.56 2.95 -5.74
CA SER A 39 -18.33 2.09 -6.91
C SER A 39 -18.00 2.85 -8.20
N GLU A 40 -18.18 4.17 -8.18
CA GLU A 40 -17.90 5.09 -9.27
C GLU A 40 -17.36 6.41 -8.71
N ILE A 41 -16.31 6.93 -9.35
CA ILE A 41 -15.83 8.30 -9.19
C ILE A 41 -16.06 9.01 -10.52
N SER A 42 -16.91 10.03 -10.51
CA SER A 42 -17.22 10.84 -11.68
C SER A 42 -17.22 12.32 -11.29
N GLY A 43 -16.42 13.13 -11.98
CA GLY A 43 -16.39 14.56 -11.69
C GLY A 43 -15.21 15.31 -12.31
N THR A 44 -15.15 16.59 -11.99
CA THR A 44 -14.09 17.50 -12.40
C THR A 44 -13.09 17.65 -11.27
N PHE A 45 -11.85 17.23 -11.50
CA PHE A 45 -10.79 17.21 -10.49
C PHE A 45 -9.67 18.17 -10.86
N GLN A 46 -9.17 18.89 -9.87
CA GLN A 46 -8.01 19.75 -10.06
C GLN A 46 -6.73 18.93 -10.20
N VAL A 47 -5.96 19.21 -11.24
CA VAL A 47 -4.67 18.58 -11.50
C VAL A 47 -3.61 19.20 -10.60
N THR A 48 -2.83 18.37 -9.92
CA THR A 48 -1.64 18.82 -9.18
C THR A 48 -0.51 19.06 -10.17
N ILE A 49 -0.14 20.33 -10.37
CA ILE A 49 0.89 20.75 -11.34
C ILE A 49 2.29 20.61 -10.71
N PRO A 50 3.32 20.21 -11.50
CA PRO A 50 4.73 20.28 -11.09
C PRO A 50 5.10 21.63 -10.48
N PRO A 51 5.97 21.68 -9.45
CA PRO A 51 6.51 22.94 -8.95
C PRO A 51 7.40 23.66 -9.97
N VAL A 52 7.95 22.95 -10.97
CA VAL A 52 8.83 23.51 -12.01
C VAL A 52 8.46 22.93 -13.38
N LEU A 53 8.15 23.79 -14.37
CA LEU A 53 7.87 23.38 -15.75
C LEU A 53 9.17 23.32 -16.55
N LEU A 54 9.48 22.18 -17.15
CA LEU A 54 10.72 21.97 -17.90
C LEU A 54 10.46 21.88 -19.41
N GLY A 55 10.69 23.00 -20.10
CA GLY A 55 10.64 23.10 -21.56
C GLY A 55 9.23 23.16 -22.17
N TYR A 56 8.27 23.63 -21.39
CA TYR A 56 6.98 24.18 -21.82
C TYR A 56 6.55 25.27 -20.83
N THR A 57 5.69 26.19 -21.27
CA THR A 57 5.16 27.29 -20.46
C THR A 57 3.65 27.39 -20.64
N TRP A 58 2.98 28.12 -19.76
CA TRP A 58 1.56 28.45 -19.93
C TRP A 58 1.33 29.28 -21.19
N SER A 59 0.16 29.13 -21.80
CA SER A 59 -0.24 29.95 -22.95
C SER A 59 -0.73 31.31 -22.45
N ASN A 60 -0.08 32.40 -22.87
CA ASN A 60 -0.49 33.79 -22.56
C ASN A 60 -1.85 34.21 -23.17
N THR A 61 -2.55 33.33 -23.89
CA THR A 61 -3.77 33.64 -24.64
C THR A 61 -5.06 33.62 -23.81
N TYR A 62 -5.00 33.36 -22.51
CA TYR A 62 -6.17 33.38 -21.64
C TYR A 62 -6.43 34.80 -21.12
N VAL A 63 -7.45 35.45 -21.67
CA VAL A 63 -7.92 36.76 -21.22
C VAL A 63 -8.59 36.58 -19.85
N PHE A 64 -7.94 37.07 -18.79
CA PHE A 64 -8.58 37.23 -17.49
C PHE A 64 -9.83 38.12 -17.63
N PRO A 65 -10.97 37.79 -16.98
CA PRO A 65 -12.00 38.79 -16.74
C PRO A 65 -11.39 39.86 -15.84
N LYS A 66 -11.09 41.04 -16.41
CA LYS A 66 -10.68 42.21 -15.64
C LYS A 66 -11.93 42.86 -15.08
N GLU A 67 -12.30 42.53 -13.85
CA GLU A 67 -13.13 43.42 -13.01
C GLU A 67 -12.62 43.35 -11.57
N ASP A 68 -11.86 44.39 -11.22
CA ASP A 68 -11.77 45.05 -9.92
C ASP A 68 -12.09 44.21 -8.67
N SER A 69 -11.08 43.53 -8.11
CA SER A 69 -10.78 43.55 -6.66
C SER A 69 -9.67 42.54 -6.30
N ASN A 70 -8.69 43.03 -5.53
CA ASN A 70 -7.71 42.30 -4.72
C ASN A 70 -6.77 41.32 -5.45
N GLU A 71 -5.55 41.81 -5.71
CA GLU A 71 -4.35 41.04 -6.01
C GLU A 71 -4.01 40.06 -4.86
N GLN A 72 -4.62 38.87 -4.88
CA GLN A 72 -4.12 37.72 -4.15
C GLN A 72 -4.07 36.51 -5.10
N ASN A 73 -2.93 36.33 -5.76
CA ASN A 73 -2.42 35.08 -6.33
C ASN A 73 -3.49 34.10 -6.86
N LEU A 74 -4.20 34.46 -7.93
CA LEU A 74 -5.04 33.52 -8.68
C LEU A 74 -4.12 32.51 -9.39
N LYS A 75 -3.76 31.42 -8.69
CA LYS A 75 -3.04 30.30 -9.31
C LYS A 75 -3.89 29.72 -10.43
N GLU A 76 -3.33 29.65 -11.64
CA GLU A 76 -3.93 28.95 -12.77
C GLU A 76 -4.13 27.47 -12.40
N CYS A 77 -5.38 27.06 -12.24
CA CYS A 77 -5.73 25.68 -11.93
C CYS A 77 -6.15 24.95 -13.20
N THR A 78 -5.48 23.84 -13.52
CA THR A 78 -5.95 22.91 -14.56
C THR A 78 -6.95 21.95 -13.95
N PHE A 79 -8.05 21.70 -14.65
CA PHE A 79 -9.08 20.75 -14.26
C PHE A 79 -9.22 19.64 -15.31
N LEU A 80 -9.47 18.41 -14.85
CA LEU A 80 -9.71 17.26 -15.69
C LEU A 80 -11.02 16.57 -15.29
N ASN A 81 -11.84 16.24 -16.28
CA ASN A 81 -13.02 15.40 -16.06
C ASN A 81 -12.58 13.94 -16.06
N ILE A 82 -12.83 13.23 -14.96
CA ILE A 82 -12.46 11.83 -14.79
C ILE A 82 -13.71 11.04 -14.42
N PHE A 83 -13.85 9.90 -15.09
CA PHE A 83 -14.77 8.83 -14.73
C PHE A 83 -13.94 7.57 -14.48
N ALA A 84 -14.09 6.95 -13.31
CA ALA A 84 -13.38 5.74 -12.91
C ALA A 84 -14.31 4.82 -12.12
N THR A 85 -14.29 3.53 -12.45
CA THR A 85 -15.12 2.49 -11.83
C THR A 85 -14.28 1.23 -11.58
N ILE A 86 -14.71 0.39 -10.63
CA ILE A 86 -14.16 -0.95 -10.42
C ILE A 86 -15.16 -1.98 -10.95
N GLU A 87 -14.68 -2.87 -11.82
CA GLU A 87 -15.46 -3.98 -12.36
C GLU A 87 -14.76 -5.33 -12.10
N PRO A 88 -15.43 -6.31 -11.46
CA PRO A 88 -16.78 -6.26 -10.88
C PRO A 88 -16.85 -5.37 -9.62
N GLN A 89 -18.04 -4.87 -9.28
CA GLN A 89 -18.23 -4.09 -8.05
C GLN A 89 -17.86 -4.93 -6.83
N ILE A 90 -16.79 -4.52 -6.13
CA ILE A 90 -16.35 -5.18 -4.90
C ILE A 90 -17.25 -4.67 -3.79
N SER A 91 -18.15 -5.53 -3.29
CA SER A 91 -18.90 -5.23 -2.08
C SER A 91 -17.91 -4.96 -0.94
N TYR A 92 -18.00 -3.79 -0.31
CA TYR A 92 -17.33 -3.54 0.97
C TYR A 92 -17.97 -4.48 2.01
N VAL A 93 -17.51 -5.71 2.05
CA VAL A 93 -17.81 -6.61 3.14
C VAL A 93 -17.06 -6.00 4.31
N THR A 94 -17.79 -5.27 5.17
CA THR A 94 -17.41 -5.22 6.59
C THR A 94 -17.15 -6.67 6.92
N CYS A 95 -15.88 -7.03 7.14
CA CYS A 95 -15.52 -8.36 7.60
C CYS A 95 -16.21 -8.51 8.95
N ASN A 96 -17.47 -8.91 8.92
CA ASN A 96 -18.10 -9.70 9.94
C ASN A 96 -17.54 -11.07 9.60
N PRO A 97 -16.38 -11.47 10.18
CA PRO A 97 -15.88 -12.80 9.94
C PRO A 97 -17.04 -13.71 10.28
N THR A 98 -17.60 -14.34 9.27
CA THR A 98 -18.74 -15.20 9.47
C THR A 98 -18.26 -16.23 10.48
N LEU A 99 -18.86 -16.16 11.66
CA LEU A 99 -18.65 -17.07 12.79
C LEU A 99 -18.83 -18.54 12.36
N ASP A 100 -19.38 -18.77 11.17
CA ASP A 100 -19.57 -20.05 10.50
C ASP A 100 -18.32 -20.94 10.48
N LYS A 101 -17.11 -20.40 10.28
CA LYS A 101 -15.89 -21.25 10.29
C LYS A 101 -15.40 -21.61 11.69
N PHE A 102 -15.96 -20.98 12.73
CA PHE A 102 -15.66 -21.27 14.13
C PHE A 102 -16.74 -22.11 14.81
N LEU A 103 -17.79 -22.57 14.11
CA LEU A 103 -18.87 -23.36 14.70
C LEU A 103 -18.33 -24.57 15.50
N ASP A 104 -17.32 -25.27 14.97
CA ASP A 104 -16.67 -26.41 15.62
C ASP A 104 -15.66 -26.04 16.73
N GLN A 105 -15.30 -24.75 16.87
CA GLN A 105 -14.27 -24.25 17.80
C GLN A 105 -14.75 -23.05 18.63
N THR A 106 -16.07 -22.91 18.79
CA THR A 106 -16.71 -21.77 19.47
C THR A 106 -16.14 -21.52 20.87
N GLU A 107 -15.80 -22.58 21.61
CA GLU A 107 -15.21 -22.47 22.95
C GLU A 107 -13.81 -21.84 22.92
N VAL A 108 -12.96 -22.21 21.96
CA VAL A 108 -11.59 -21.68 21.84
C VAL A 108 -11.63 -20.21 21.42
N LEU A 109 -12.53 -19.86 20.51
CA LEU A 109 -12.76 -18.47 20.12
C LEU A 109 -13.22 -17.62 21.31
N GLN A 110 -14.16 -18.13 22.11
CA GLN A 110 -14.64 -17.44 23.31
C GLN A 110 -13.51 -17.22 24.33
N ARG A 111 -12.68 -18.24 24.57
CA ARG A 111 -11.48 -18.11 25.43
C ARG A 111 -10.50 -17.07 24.89
N ALA A 112 -10.29 -17.03 23.58
CA ALA A 112 -9.44 -16.03 22.94
C ALA A 112 -10.00 -14.60 23.08
N GLN A 113 -11.31 -14.41 22.99
CA GLN A 113 -11.96 -13.12 23.23
C GLN A 113 -11.84 -12.66 24.69
N ILE A 114 -12.06 -13.58 25.65
CA ILE A 114 -11.85 -13.32 27.08
C ILE A 114 -10.40 -12.91 27.34
N PHE A 115 -9.44 -13.65 26.77
CA PHE A 115 -8.02 -13.32 26.85
C PHE A 115 -7.71 -11.92 26.30
N LYS A 116 -8.21 -11.59 25.09
CA LYS A 116 -8.03 -10.27 24.48
C LYS A 116 -8.55 -9.15 25.40
N LYS A 117 -9.75 -9.34 25.96
CA LYS A 117 -10.37 -8.38 26.88
C LYS A 117 -9.55 -8.19 28.16
N ASN A 118 -9.11 -9.28 28.77
CA ASN A 118 -8.31 -9.25 30.00
C ASN A 118 -6.94 -8.58 29.76
N CYS A 119 -6.27 -8.90 28.65
CA CYS A 119 -4.99 -8.29 28.30
C CYS A 119 -5.13 -6.79 27.99
N LYS A 120 -6.19 -6.36 27.30
CA LYS A 120 -6.45 -4.94 27.05
C LYS A 120 -6.79 -4.17 28.33
N ALA A 121 -7.48 -4.80 29.29
CA ALA A 121 -7.73 -4.19 30.60
C ALA A 121 -6.42 -3.98 31.39
N MET A 122 -5.48 -4.93 31.31
CA MET A 122 -4.19 -4.85 32.01
C MET A 122 -3.16 -3.98 31.26
N PHE A 123 -3.19 -3.98 29.93
CA PHE A 123 -2.24 -3.29 29.06
C PHE A 123 -2.98 -2.54 27.93
N PRO A 124 -3.57 -1.37 28.21
CA PRO A 124 -4.40 -0.64 27.24
C PRO A 124 -3.66 -0.29 25.95
N ASN A 125 -2.42 0.15 26.09
CA ASN A 125 -1.57 0.61 24.98
C ASN A 125 -0.87 -0.54 24.23
N ARG A 126 -1.04 -1.80 24.67
CA ARG A 126 -0.41 -2.94 23.99
C ARG A 126 -1.31 -3.44 22.87
N ARG A 127 -0.74 -3.69 21.69
CA ARG A 127 -1.43 -4.39 20.60
C ARG A 127 -1.65 -5.85 21.00
N ILE A 128 -2.91 -6.30 21.01
CA ILE A 128 -3.29 -7.67 21.39
C ILE A 128 -4.04 -8.30 20.21
N ILE A 129 -3.40 -9.28 19.57
CA ILE A 129 -3.93 -9.98 18.40
C ILE A 129 -4.22 -11.42 18.80
N THR A 130 -5.45 -11.86 18.60
CA THR A 130 -5.87 -13.25 18.86
C THR A 130 -6.33 -13.98 17.62
N THR A 131 -6.65 -13.23 16.57
CA THR A 131 -7.11 -13.71 15.27
C THR A 131 -6.47 -12.92 14.15
N VAL A 132 -6.21 -13.58 13.03
CA VAL A 132 -5.55 -13.05 11.83
C VAL A 132 -6.22 -13.61 10.59
N PHE A 133 -6.11 -12.94 9.46
CA PHE A 133 -6.60 -13.46 8.18
C PHE A 133 -5.51 -14.27 7.48
N ASN A 134 -5.89 -15.33 6.76
CA ASN A 134 -5.01 -15.95 5.76
C ASN A 134 -5.07 -15.19 4.43
N ASP A 135 -4.29 -15.65 3.46
CA ASP A 135 -4.26 -15.19 2.07
C ASP A 135 -5.61 -15.34 1.33
N GLU A 136 -6.47 -16.25 1.79
CA GLU A 136 -7.84 -16.44 1.29
C GLU A 136 -8.88 -15.51 1.96
N GLY A 137 -8.46 -14.61 2.86
CA GLY A 137 -9.38 -13.71 3.58
C GLY A 137 -10.21 -14.40 4.66
N ILE A 138 -9.77 -15.55 5.13
CA ILE A 138 -10.40 -16.33 6.20
C ILE A 138 -9.73 -16.00 7.53
N GLN A 139 -10.54 -15.69 8.54
CA GLN A 139 -10.05 -15.45 9.88
C GLN A 139 -9.72 -16.77 10.61
N PHE A 140 -8.52 -16.84 11.18
CA PHE A 140 -8.04 -17.96 11.99
C PHE A 140 -7.47 -17.47 13.33
N LEU A 141 -7.38 -18.37 14.30
CA LEU A 141 -6.67 -18.11 15.56
C LEU A 141 -5.17 -18.05 15.31
N VAL A 142 -4.52 -17.03 15.89
CA VAL A 142 -3.07 -16.81 15.82
C VAL A 142 -2.28 -18.06 16.24
N THR A 143 -2.79 -18.83 17.19
CA THR A 143 -2.15 -20.04 17.71
C THR A 143 -1.90 -21.11 16.65
N ARG A 144 -2.62 -21.09 15.51
CA ARG A 144 -2.36 -22.02 14.39
C ARG A 144 -1.07 -21.71 13.64
N TYR A 145 -0.61 -20.47 13.68
CA TYR A 145 0.61 -20.02 13.02
C TYR A 145 1.83 -20.05 13.94
N ILE A 146 1.63 -20.04 15.25
CA ILE A 146 2.71 -20.15 16.23
C ILE A 146 3.11 -21.62 16.36
N LYS A 147 4.13 -22.01 15.60
CA LYS A 147 4.73 -23.35 15.64
C LYS A 147 6.26 -23.27 15.62
N ALA A 148 6.92 -24.30 16.14
CA ALA A 148 8.36 -24.41 16.02
C ALA A 148 8.76 -24.53 14.55
N LEU A 149 9.73 -23.74 14.13
CA LEU A 149 10.35 -23.84 12.81
C LEU A 149 11.65 -24.63 12.95
N ASN A 150 11.89 -25.56 12.03
CA ASN A 150 13.17 -26.26 11.97
C ASN A 150 14.24 -25.29 11.48
N PRO A 151 15.43 -25.28 12.10
CA PRO A 151 16.55 -24.48 11.60
C PRO A 151 16.96 -24.99 10.20
N PRO A 152 17.50 -24.13 9.33
CA PRO A 152 18.07 -24.55 8.05
C PRO A 152 19.08 -25.68 8.22
N GLN A 153 18.96 -26.74 7.40
CA GLN A 153 19.83 -27.92 7.51
C GLN A 153 21.31 -27.57 7.37
N GLN A 154 21.64 -26.58 6.54
CA GLN A 154 23.01 -26.10 6.37
C GLN A 154 23.64 -25.64 7.69
N LEU A 155 22.86 -25.13 8.65
CA LEU A 155 23.37 -24.74 9.97
C LEU A 155 23.61 -25.94 10.88
N LEU A 156 22.83 -27.02 10.70
CA LEU A 156 22.99 -28.26 11.45
C LEU A 156 24.23 -29.04 10.96
N ASP A 157 24.53 -28.97 9.66
CA ASP A 157 25.59 -29.76 9.03
C ASP A 157 27.01 -29.21 9.23
N ILE A 158 27.16 -27.97 9.70
CA ILE A 158 28.49 -27.32 9.89
C ILE A 158 29.26 -27.94 11.06
N PHE A 159 28.58 -28.29 12.16
CA PHE A 159 29.20 -28.82 13.37
C PHE A 159 28.59 -30.17 13.77
N LEU A 160 28.71 -31.17 12.90
CA LEU A 160 28.15 -32.53 13.08
C LEU A 160 28.49 -33.22 14.41
N HIS A 161 29.60 -32.83 15.04
CA HIS A 161 30.09 -33.45 16.28
C HIS A 161 30.10 -32.49 17.49
N ASN A 162 29.63 -31.25 17.34
CA ASN A 162 29.62 -30.27 18.43
C ASN A 162 28.28 -29.55 18.52
N SER A 163 27.37 -30.14 19.29
CA SER A 163 26.00 -29.63 19.50
C SER A 163 25.98 -28.21 20.08
N ASN A 164 26.90 -27.88 21.00
CA ASN A 164 26.96 -26.55 21.62
C ASN A 164 27.31 -25.48 20.60
N ALA A 165 28.30 -25.74 19.74
CA ALA A 165 28.66 -24.82 18.65
C ALA A 165 27.52 -24.66 17.63
N THR A 166 26.76 -25.73 17.35
CA THR A 166 25.55 -25.67 16.52
C THR A 166 24.47 -24.78 17.14
N PHE A 167 24.23 -24.89 18.45
CA PHE A 167 23.24 -24.06 19.14
C PHE A 167 23.62 -22.58 19.14
N ASP A 168 24.89 -22.25 19.38
CA ASP A 168 25.38 -20.87 19.33
C ASP A 168 25.21 -20.27 17.93
N LEU A 169 25.46 -21.07 16.88
CA LEU A 169 25.27 -20.65 15.50
C LEU A 169 23.78 -20.41 15.17
N ILE A 170 22.88 -21.29 15.62
CA ILE A 170 21.43 -21.12 15.43
C ILE A 170 20.94 -19.89 16.19
N ALA A 171 21.37 -19.70 17.44
CA ALA A 171 20.99 -18.53 18.24
C ALA A 171 21.45 -17.23 17.56
N ARG A 172 22.68 -17.21 17.04
CA ARG A 172 23.18 -16.09 16.23
C ARG A 172 22.34 -15.89 14.97
N PHE A 173 21.99 -16.95 14.23
CA PHE A 173 21.14 -16.85 13.05
C PHE A 173 19.78 -16.21 13.38
N VAL A 174 19.11 -16.68 14.44
CA VAL A 174 17.82 -16.13 14.89
C VAL A 174 17.95 -14.65 15.28
N SER A 175 19.06 -14.27 15.94
CA SER A 175 19.32 -12.87 16.32
C SER A 175 19.50 -11.92 15.14
N LEU A 176 19.83 -12.46 13.95
CA LEU A 176 20.02 -11.69 12.72
C LEU A 176 18.73 -11.55 11.90
N ILE A 177 17.63 -12.20 12.31
CA ILE A 177 16.34 -12.03 11.64
C ILE A 177 15.89 -10.58 11.85
N PRO A 178 15.71 -9.79 10.77
CA PRO A 178 15.35 -8.39 10.90
C PRO A 178 13.95 -8.27 11.51
N PHE A 179 13.82 -7.36 12.49
CA PHE A 179 12.55 -7.00 13.08
C PHE A 179 12.13 -5.63 12.54
N MET A 180 10.94 -5.56 11.93
CA MET A 180 10.31 -4.27 11.60
C MET A 180 9.38 -3.87 12.74
N PRO A 181 9.58 -2.70 13.38
CA PRO A 181 8.65 -2.22 14.39
C PRO A 181 7.29 -1.95 13.72
N ASN A 182 6.22 -2.49 14.31
CA ASN A 182 4.86 -2.20 13.86
C ASN A 182 4.59 -0.70 14.00
N THR A 183 3.98 -0.09 12.97
CA THR A 183 3.45 1.27 13.06
C THR A 183 2.37 1.33 14.15
N PRO A 184 2.27 2.44 14.91
CA PRO A 184 1.20 2.60 15.89
C PRO A 184 -0.16 2.42 15.20
N ASP A 185 -1.05 1.65 15.83
CA ASP A 185 -2.42 1.36 15.36
C ASP A 185 -3.22 2.67 15.23
N GLU A 186 -3.08 3.41 14.12
CA GLU A 186 -4.00 4.49 13.76
C GLU A 186 -5.27 3.94 13.09
N ASN A 187 -5.28 2.67 12.73
CA ASN A 187 -6.44 1.99 12.19
C ASN A 187 -6.50 0.59 12.81
N ASP A 188 -7.71 0.09 13.10
CA ASP A 188 -7.99 -1.28 13.58
C ASP A 188 -7.71 -2.31 12.47
N GLY A 189 -6.51 -2.20 11.89
CA GLY A 189 -6.05 -2.89 10.71
C GLY A 189 -5.96 -4.38 11.01
N SER A 190 -6.64 -5.14 10.18
CA SER A 190 -6.59 -6.59 10.23
C SER A 190 -5.24 -7.09 9.73
N ASP A 191 -4.55 -7.90 10.53
CA ASP A 191 -3.30 -8.54 10.13
C ASP A 191 -3.56 -9.74 9.22
N ILE A 192 -2.73 -9.88 8.18
CA ILE A 192 -2.73 -11.04 7.27
C ILE A 192 -1.46 -11.85 7.55
N TRP A 193 -1.62 -13.12 7.91
CA TRP A 193 -0.51 -14.03 8.20
C TRP A 193 -0.52 -15.19 7.20
N MET A 194 0.66 -15.45 6.63
CA MET A 194 0.87 -16.51 5.63
C MET A 194 1.80 -17.59 6.22
N THR A 195 1.70 -18.81 5.70
CA THR A 195 2.60 -19.93 6.04
C THR A 195 3.55 -20.22 4.89
#